data_AF-A0A095VL43-F1
#
_entry.id   AF-A0A095VL43-F1
#
_cell.length_a   1.000
_cell.length_b   1.000
_cell.length_c   1.000
_cell.angle_alpha   90.00
_cell.angle_beta   90.00
_cell.angle_gamma   90.00
#
_symmetry.space_group_name_H-M   'P 1'
#
loop_
_entity.id
_entity.type
_entity.pdbx_description
1 polymer ?
#
loop_
_entity_poly.entity_id
_entity_poly.type
_entity_poly.pdbx_seq_one_letter_code
_entity_poly.pdbx_strand_id
1 'polypeptide(L)' 'MLTLRWDKPVRAGGHLIFGPLEAHNFMISDWPHLKDRDFAIAENAILAALDGRQSPDEAREKFEAALKSAQLN' A
#
# COMPACT_ATOMS: atom_id res chain seq x y z
N MET A 1 -6.45 -12.46 -14.52
CA MET A 1 -6.17 -11.47 -13.47
C MET A 1 -4.76 -11.73 -12.98
N LEU A 2 -3.80 -10.86 -13.34
CA LEU A 2 -2.41 -10.99 -12.88
C LEU A 2 -2.38 -10.59 -11.41
N THR A 3 -2.19 -11.56 -10.51
CA THR A 3 -1.94 -11.29 -9.09
C THR A 3 -0.56 -10.67 -8.97
N LEU A 4 -0.47 -9.35 -9.13
CA LEU A 4 0.75 -8.60 -8.86
C LEU A 4 1.05 -8.79 -7.36
N ARG A 5 2.18 -9.41 -7.04
CA ARG A 5 2.62 -9.65 -5.67
C ARG A 5 3.93 -8.91 -5.45
N TRP A 6 4.10 -8.41 -4.23
CA TRP A 6 5.39 -7.89 -3.79
C TRP A 6 6.33 -9.06 -3.48
N ASP A 7 7.61 -8.88 -3.83
CA ASP A 7 8.66 -9.84 -3.47
C ASP A 7 8.82 -9.91 -1.94
N LYS A 8 8.62 -8.76 -1.28
CA LYS A 8 8.62 -8.64 0.18
C LYS A 8 7.27 -8.14 0.68
N PRO A 9 6.59 -8.87 1.57
CA PRO A 9 5.36 -8.40 2.18
C PRO A 9 5.63 -7.16 3.04
N VAL A 10 4.66 -6.25 3.10
CA VAL A 10 4.70 -5.08 3.97
C VAL A 10 3.85 -5.33 5.20
N ARG A 11 4.32 -4.92 6.37
CA ARG A 11 3.57 -5.02 7.61
C ARG A 11 2.70 -3.78 7.79
N ALA A 12 1.39 -3.97 7.87
CA ALA A 12 0.41 -2.90 8.03
C ALA A 12 -0.52 -3.25 9.19
N GLY A 13 -0.50 -2.47 10.27
CA GLY A 13 -1.41 -2.66 11.41
C GLY A 13 -1.31 -4.05 12.08
N GLY A 14 -0.17 -4.73 11.94
CA GLY A 14 0.01 -6.11 12.43
C GLY A 14 -0.31 -7.21 11.40
N HIS A 15 -0.82 -6.86 10.22
CA HIS A 15 -1.06 -7.79 9.10
C HIS A 15 0.08 -7.74 8.07
N LEU A 16 0.33 -8.87 7.41
CA LEU A 16 1.29 -8.95 6.29
C LEU A 16 0.52 -8.82 4.97
N ILE A 17 0.88 -7.81 4.19
CA ILE A 17 0.30 -7.48 2.90
C ILE A 17 1.24 -7.98 1.81
N PHE A 18 0.80 -8.91 0.97
CA PHE A 18 1.65 -9.55 -0.05
C PHE A 18 1.54 -8.91 -1.43
N GLY A 19 0.72 -7.89 -1.60
CA GLY A 19 0.63 -7.18 -2.87
C GLY A 19 -0.20 -5.90 -2.82
N PRO A 20 -0.15 -5.11 -3.91
CA PRO A 20 -0.83 -3.83 -3.99
C PRO A 20 -2.36 -3.94 -3.87
N LEU A 21 -2.96 -5.04 -4.35
CA LEU A 21 -4.40 -5.24 -4.21
C LEU A 21 -4.83 -5.41 -2.74
N GLU A 22 -4.06 -6.21 -1.98
CA GLU A 22 -4.29 -6.35 -0.53
C GLU A 22 -4.00 -5.04 0.20
N ALA A 23 -2.97 -4.31 -0.21
CA ALA A 23 -2.63 -2.99 0.35
C ALA A 23 -3.78 -1.99 0.16
N HIS A 24 -4.36 -1.94 -1.04
CA HIS A 24 -5.50 -1.09 -1.35
C HIS A 24 -6.74 -1.46 -0.52
N ASN A 25 -7.03 -2.76 -0.37
CA ASN A 25 -8.13 -3.21 0.47
C ASN A 25 -7.93 -2.83 1.94
N PHE A 26 -6.71 -2.97 2.46
CA PHE A 26 -6.36 -2.52 3.81
C PHE A 26 -6.55 -1.01 3.98
N MET A 27 -6.12 -0.22 2.99
CA MET A 27 -6.29 1.23 2.98
C MET A 27 -7.76 1.68 3.01
N ILE A 28 -8.65 0.93 2.36
CA ILE A 28 -10.07 1.27 2.30
C ILE A 28 -10.84 0.74 3.52
N SER A 29 -10.54 -0.48 3.98
CA SER A 29 -11.31 -1.14 5.04
C SER A 29 -10.76 -0.94 6.44
N ASP A 30 -9.44 -0.97 6.61
CA ASP A 30 -8.82 -1.13 7.93
C ASP A 30 -8.02 0.11 8.38
N TRP A 31 -7.89 1.13 7.52
CA TRP A 31 -7.12 2.33 7.84
C TRP A 31 -7.82 3.17 8.92
N PRO A 32 -7.30 3.24 10.16
CA PRO A 32 -7.99 3.87 11.27
C PRO A 32 -7.61 5.35 11.47
N HIS A 33 -6.57 5.83 10.78
CA HIS A 33 -6.01 7.17 10.95
C HIS A 33 -6.51 8.17 9.90
N LEU A 34 -6.32 9.47 10.16
CA LEU A 34 -6.60 10.53 9.19
C LEU A 34 -5.89 10.24 7.87
N LYS A 35 -6.63 10.37 6.76
CA LYS A 35 -6.12 10.20 5.39
C LYS A 35 -5.18 11.35 5.07
N ASP A 36 -3.97 11.24 5.57
CA ASP A 36 -2.93 12.25 5.44
C ASP A 36 -2.37 12.28 4.02
N ARG A 37 -1.51 13.26 3.72
CA ARG A 37 -0.98 13.44 2.36
C ARG A 37 -0.26 12.17 1.86
N ASP A 38 0.44 11.46 2.75
CA ASP A 38 1.13 10.21 2.41
C ASP A 38 0.15 9.08 2.05
N PHE A 39 -1.04 9.04 2.65
CA PHE A 39 -2.09 8.07 2.30
C PHE A 39 -2.51 8.23 0.84
N ALA A 40 -2.82 9.47 0.42
CA ALA A 40 -3.23 9.75 -0.95
C ALA A 40 -2.12 9.42 -1.97
N ILE A 41 -0.86 9.67 -1.61
CA ILE A 41 0.30 9.32 -2.45
C ILE A 41 0.42 7.79 -2.60
N ALA A 42 0.25 7.06 -1.51
CA ALA A 42 0.37 5.61 -1.51
C ALA A 42 -0.81 4.92 -2.22
N GLU A 43 -2.05 5.40 -2.03
CA GLU A 43 -3.22 4.91 -2.76
C GLU A 43 -3.04 5.09 -4.28
N ASN A 44 -2.60 6.27 -4.71
CA ASN A 44 -2.34 6.54 -6.12
C ASN A 44 -1.21 5.66 -6.68
N ALA A 45 -0.12 5.47 -5.93
CA ALA A 45 0.98 4.59 -6.35
C ALA A 45 0.54 3.12 -6.48
N ILE A 46 -0.30 2.64 -5.55
CA ILE A 46 -0.86 1.29 -5.60
C ILE A 46 -1.77 1.13 -6.82
N LEU A 47 -2.65 2.09 -7.09
CA LEU A 47 -3.50 2.08 -8.29
C LEU A 47 -2.67 2.12 -9.58
N ALA A 48 -1.62 2.95 -9.63
CA ALA A 48 -0.70 3.02 -10.75
C ALA A 48 0.05 1.70 -10.97
N ALA A 49 0.42 0.99 -9.91
CA ALA A 49 1.03 -0.33 -10.01
C ALA A 49 0.05 -1.40 -10.47
N LEU A 50 -1.22 -1.35 -10.03
CA LEU A 50 -2.28 -2.24 -10.51
C LEU A 50 -2.60 -2.02 -11.99
N ASP A 51 -2.52 -0.77 -12.48
CA ASP A 51 -2.68 -0.43 -13.89
C ASP A 51 -1.44 -0.82 -14.73
N GLY A 52 -0.32 -1.14 -14.09
CA GLY A 52 0.96 -1.44 -14.75
C GLY A 52 1.72 -0.19 -15.22
N ARG A 53 1.31 1.00 -14.78
CA ARG A 53 2.01 2.28 -15.04
C ARG A 53 3.19 2.49 -14.12
N GLN A 54 3.23 1.80 -12.98
CA GLN A 54 4.27 1.95 -11.97
C GLN A 54 4.74 0.58 -11.48
N SER A 55 5.98 0.52 -11.02
CA SER A 55 6.55 -0.72 -10.49
C SER A 55 5.91 -1.09 -9.15
N PRO A 56 5.63 -2.38 -8.90
CA PRO A 56 5.14 -2.85 -7.60
C PRO A 56 6.04 -2.43 -6.44
N ASP A 57 7.36 -2.42 -6.62
CA ASP A 57 8.32 -1.99 -5.59
C ASP A 57 8.14 -0.51 -5.21
N GLU A 58 7.88 0.35 -6.19
CA GLU A 58 7.71 1.77 -5.92
C GLU A 58 6.40 2.01 -5.15
N ALA A 59 5.32 1.29 -5.49
CA ALA A 59 4.09 1.30 -4.71
C ALA A 59 4.29 0.78 -3.28
N ARG A 60 5.14 -0.24 -3.11
CA ARG A 60 5.52 -0.79 -1.80
C ARG A 60 6.18 0.26 -0.91
N GLU A 61 7.15 0.98 -1.45
CA GLU A 61 7.87 2.03 -0.71
C GLU A 61 6.94 3.18 -0.29
N LYS A 62 6.04 3.61 -1.19
CA LYS A 62 5.04 4.65 -0.85
C LYS A 62 4.07 4.18 0.24
N PHE A 63 3.62 2.92 0.15
CA PHE A 63 2.74 2.31 1.15
C PHE A 63 3.42 2.23 2.53
N GLU A 64 4.67 1.79 2.58
CA GLU A 64 5.44 1.74 3.83
C GLU A 64 5.68 3.13 4.42
N ALA A 65 5.92 4.14 3.58
CA ALA A 65 6.04 5.53 4.03
C ALA A 65 4.71 6.03 4.66
N ALA A 66 3.57 5.76 4.03
CA ALA A 66 2.27 6.11 4.57
C ALA A 66 1.97 5.41 5.91
N LEU A 67 2.36 4.14 6.05
CA LEU A 67 2.24 3.39 7.31
C LEU A 67 3.09 3.99 8.41
N LYS A 68 4.34 4.39 8.11
CA LYS A 68 5.21 5.08 9.07
C LYS A 68 4.64 6.42 9.51
N SER A 69 4.13 7.22 8.56
CA SER A 69 3.46 8.49 8.86
C SER A 69 2.21 8.29 9.74
N ALA A 70 1.45 7.22 9.51
CA ALA A 70 0.27 6.87 10.29
C ALA A 70 0.57 6.08 11.58
N GLN A 71 1.85 5.80 11.90
CA GLN A 71 2.28 4.96 13.02
C GLN A 71 1.65 3.55 13.02
N LEU A 72 1.41 2.99 11.84
CA LEU A 72 0.82 1.67 11.58
C LEU A 72 1.86 0.59 11.20
N ASN A 73 3.15 0.87 11.39
CA ASN A 73 4.27 0.00 11.00
C ASN A 73 4.73 -0.93 12.13
#